data_AF-A0A2J8AIN7-F1
#
_entry.id   AF-A0A2J8AIN7-F1
#
_cell.length_a   1.000
_cell.length_b   1.000
_cell.length_c   1.000
_cell.angle_alpha   90.00
_cell.angle_beta   90.00
_cell.angle_gamma   90.00
#
_symmetry.space_group_name_H-M   'P 1'
#
loop_
_entity.id
_entity.type
_entity.pdbx_description
1 polymer ?
#
loop_
_entity_poly.entity_id
_entity_poly.type
_entity_poly.pdbx_seq_one_letter_code
_entity_poly.pdbx_strand_id
1 'polypeptide(L)'
;MATRREGRPPLIGYRAEEPLAGLQDHFKKGELQIEVVIPPEHMTKDNKRVKARQIWGDTVYTSDSDLVAVLMHMGFYAHYLSHPPNTVAEFRAQLKLMPPQEKYNSRARFVKSRLWCSPGDGCSGTTIDLQPCVDEVPAPYPTVQPLVSDRQITTRTTGAKSKVSQEVSIQFNLCNEPWLKYTLSAIADKGMKHSGWTSARLRSEVLFLETNSERFQLCCVSTSDDPSKGKDLFSFARCKAPLPISLLQKTGVPQPAELVDVVDKDIDWEEIQWGVSSLHLRGKEYPLRRMHFMPHTRGGDLEL
;
A
#
# COMPACT_ATOMS: atom_id res chain seq x y z
N MET A 1 -26.22 8.62 43.38
CA MET A 1 -25.72 8.96 42.02
C MET A 1 -26.85 8.72 41.05
N ALA A 2 -27.18 9.69 40.19
CA ALA A 2 -28.35 9.60 39.32
C ALA A 2 -28.08 8.69 38.11
N THR A 3 -28.95 7.71 37.89
CA THR A 3 -28.99 6.88 36.68
C THR A 3 -29.42 7.74 35.50
N ARG A 4 -28.46 8.18 34.68
CA ARG A 4 -28.73 8.94 33.46
C ARG A 4 -29.48 8.02 32.49
N ARG A 5 -30.75 8.33 32.19
CA ARG A 5 -31.53 7.63 31.17
C ARG A 5 -30.75 7.60 29.86
N GLU A 6 -30.57 6.42 29.27
CA GLU A 6 -30.05 6.27 27.91
C GLU A 6 -31.10 6.81 26.94
N GLY A 7 -30.98 8.10 26.61
CA GLY A 7 -31.68 8.69 25.48
C GLY A 7 -31.15 8.07 24.19
N ARG A 8 -32.02 7.91 23.18
CA ARG A 8 -31.57 7.49 21.85
C ARG A 8 -30.48 8.45 21.34
N PRO A 9 -29.42 7.95 20.68
CA PRO A 9 -28.40 8.83 20.13
C PRO A 9 -29.01 9.80 19.10
N PRO A 10 -28.44 11.01 18.93
CA PRO A 10 -28.81 11.92 17.84
C PRO A 10 -28.72 11.22 16.49
N LEU A 11 -29.74 11.45 15.66
CA LEU A 11 -29.87 10.87 14.32
C LEU A 11 -29.47 11.91 13.26
N ILE A 12 -28.51 11.58 12.40
CA ILE A 12 -28.04 12.43 11.31
C ILE A 12 -28.32 11.75 9.97
N GLY A 13 -28.82 12.51 8.99
CA GLY A 13 -28.94 12.04 7.61
C GLY A 13 -27.64 12.20 6.84
N TYR A 14 -27.16 11.14 6.20
CA TYR A 14 -26.01 11.19 5.30
C TYR A 14 -26.30 12.04 4.05
N ARG A 15 -25.28 12.74 3.55
CA ARG A 15 -25.31 13.52 2.31
C ARG A 15 -24.10 13.13 1.46
N ALA A 16 -24.29 12.87 0.16
CA ALA A 16 -23.22 12.40 -0.71
C ALA A 16 -22.21 13.48 -1.15
N GLU A 17 -22.58 14.77 -1.11
CA GLU A 17 -21.72 15.87 -1.59
C GLU A 17 -20.91 16.55 -0.46
N GLU A 18 -21.22 16.27 0.81
CA GLU A 18 -20.64 16.93 1.98
C GLU A 18 -20.06 15.89 2.97
N PRO A 19 -19.03 16.24 3.78
CA PRO A 19 -18.74 15.52 5.02
C PRO A 19 -19.94 15.51 5.97
N LEU A 20 -19.90 14.63 6.99
CA LEU A 20 -20.93 14.62 8.03
C LEU A 20 -20.87 15.92 8.83
N ALA A 21 -21.71 16.88 8.44
CA ALA A 21 -21.80 18.18 9.08
C ALA A 21 -22.24 18.04 10.55
N GLY A 22 -21.68 18.87 11.42
CA GLY A 22 -22.09 18.97 12.83
C GLY A 22 -21.50 17.94 13.79
N LEU A 23 -20.73 16.93 13.36
CA LEU A 23 -20.09 15.95 14.27
C LEU A 23 -19.29 16.64 15.39
N GLN A 24 -18.60 17.73 15.05
CA GLN A 24 -17.82 18.54 15.99
C GLN A 24 -18.70 19.29 17.01
N ASP A 25 -19.91 19.70 16.63
CA ASP A 25 -20.85 20.37 17.52
C ASP A 25 -21.53 19.38 18.47
N HIS A 26 -21.83 18.17 18.00
CA HIS A 26 -22.29 17.06 18.84
C HIS A 26 -21.21 16.64 19.85
N PHE A 27 -19.93 16.57 19.44
CA PHE A 27 -18.82 16.33 20.36
C PHE A 27 -18.73 17.42 21.45
N LYS A 28 -18.79 18.70 21.08
CA LYS A 28 -18.79 19.84 22.02
C LYS A 28 -19.98 19.84 22.99
N LYS A 29 -21.13 19.28 22.59
CA LYS A 29 -22.31 19.07 23.46
C LYS A 29 -22.17 17.87 24.41
N GLY A 30 -21.10 17.06 24.28
CA GLY A 30 -20.89 15.84 25.06
C GLY A 30 -21.68 14.63 24.56
N GLU A 31 -22.15 14.65 23.31
CA GLU A 31 -22.86 13.54 22.67
C GLU A 31 -21.83 12.63 22.00
N LEU A 32 -21.39 11.58 22.71
CA LEU A 32 -20.30 10.70 22.29
C LEU A 32 -20.72 9.56 21.35
N GLN A 33 -22.02 9.43 21.05
CA GLN A 33 -22.58 8.42 20.15
C GLN A 33 -23.59 9.10 19.23
N ILE A 34 -23.54 8.76 17.95
CA ILE A 34 -24.40 9.31 16.90
C ILE A 34 -24.86 8.16 16.00
N GLU A 35 -26.11 8.18 15.57
CA GLU A 35 -26.61 7.27 14.54
C GLU A 35 -26.71 8.02 13.20
N VAL A 36 -26.15 7.47 12.14
CA VAL A 36 -26.23 8.05 10.79
C VAL A 36 -27.06 7.14 9.89
N VAL A 37 -28.09 7.71 9.28
CA VAL A 37 -28.91 7.04 8.26
C VAL A 37 -28.32 7.31 6.88
N ILE A 38 -28.00 6.25 6.16
CA ILE A 38 -27.48 6.29 4.79
C ILE A 38 -28.54 5.70 3.86
N PRO A 39 -29.09 6.50 2.93
CA PRO A 39 -29.99 6.00 1.90
C PRO A 39 -29.31 4.94 1.00
N PRO A 40 -30.03 3.89 0.56
CA PRO A 40 -29.45 2.79 -0.22
C PRO A 40 -28.83 3.25 -1.56
N GLU A 41 -29.38 4.29 -2.19
CA GLU A 41 -28.84 4.91 -3.42
C GLU A 41 -27.42 5.49 -3.25
N HIS A 42 -27.01 5.77 -2.01
CA HIS A 42 -25.66 6.28 -1.71
C HIS A 42 -24.68 5.18 -1.32
N MET A 43 -25.14 3.96 -0.99
CA MET A 43 -24.33 2.80 -0.65
C MET A 43 -23.78 2.10 -1.92
N THR A 44 -23.07 2.86 -2.74
CA THR A 44 -22.57 2.42 -4.05
C THR A 44 -21.14 2.89 -4.30
N LYS A 45 -20.37 2.07 -5.02
CA LYS A 45 -19.07 2.45 -5.59
C LYS A 45 -19.14 3.69 -6.50
N ASP A 46 -20.34 4.02 -6.99
CA ASP A 46 -20.52 5.12 -7.92
C ASP A 46 -20.57 6.51 -7.28
N ASN A 47 -20.66 6.57 -5.94
CA ASN A 47 -20.55 7.76 -5.12
C ASN A 47 -19.21 8.50 -5.37
N LYS A 48 -19.30 9.82 -5.59
CA LYS A 48 -18.15 10.69 -5.91
C LYS A 48 -17.06 10.65 -4.85
N ARG A 49 -17.41 10.66 -3.56
CA ARG A 49 -16.44 10.72 -2.44
C ARG A 49 -15.74 9.38 -2.23
N VAL A 50 -16.45 8.27 -2.48
CA VAL A 50 -15.89 6.91 -2.57
C VAL A 50 -14.89 6.83 -3.74
N LYS A 51 -15.25 7.30 -4.94
CA LYS A 51 -14.35 7.37 -6.11
C LYS A 51 -13.11 8.23 -5.86
N ALA A 52 -13.27 9.38 -5.22
CA ALA A 52 -12.18 10.28 -4.85
C ALA A 52 -11.25 9.71 -3.74
N ARG A 53 -11.67 8.63 -3.06
CA ARG A 53 -11.00 8.05 -1.89
C ARG A 53 -10.77 9.09 -0.80
N GLN A 54 -11.83 9.79 -0.43
CA GLN A 54 -11.85 10.72 0.70
C GLN A 54 -12.02 9.95 2.01
N ILE A 55 -10.98 9.19 2.36
CA ILE A 55 -10.84 8.43 3.60
C ILE A 55 -9.44 8.62 4.17
N TRP A 56 -9.38 8.94 5.46
CA TRP A 56 -8.15 9.19 6.20
C TRP A 56 -8.23 8.45 7.54
N GLY A 57 -7.35 7.46 7.74
CA GLY A 57 -7.40 6.54 8.89
C GLY A 57 -7.76 5.08 8.55
N ASP A 58 -7.63 4.16 9.51
CA ASP A 58 -7.84 2.72 9.29
C ASP A 58 -8.71 1.99 10.33
N THR A 59 -8.81 2.58 11.51
CA THR A 59 -9.47 2.08 12.72
C THR A 59 -10.15 3.26 13.42
N VAL A 60 -9.42 4.38 13.49
CA VAL A 60 -9.92 5.72 13.76
C VAL A 60 -9.79 6.52 12.47
N TYR A 61 -10.86 7.20 12.06
CA TYR A 61 -10.99 8.06 10.89
C TYR A 61 -11.19 9.54 11.28
N THR A 62 -10.85 10.45 10.37
CA THR A 62 -11.13 11.90 10.50
C THR A 62 -12.60 12.24 10.20
N SER A 63 -13.08 13.39 10.68
CA SER A 63 -14.43 13.90 10.39
C SER A 63 -14.68 14.21 8.91
N ASP A 64 -13.61 14.47 8.13
CA ASP A 64 -13.72 14.73 6.69
C ASP A 64 -13.99 13.46 5.89
N SER A 65 -13.68 12.29 6.45
CA SER A 65 -13.82 10.99 5.81
C SER A 65 -15.27 10.72 5.40
N ASP A 66 -15.46 10.26 4.17
CA ASP A 66 -16.77 9.85 3.69
C ASP A 66 -17.21 8.54 4.36
N LEU A 67 -18.40 8.55 4.96
CA LEU A 67 -18.89 7.42 5.76
C LEU A 67 -19.10 6.14 4.92
N VAL A 68 -19.60 6.26 3.69
CA VAL A 68 -19.78 5.08 2.81
C VAL A 68 -18.42 4.47 2.48
N ALA A 69 -17.44 5.30 2.16
CA ALA A 69 -16.07 4.87 1.93
C ALA A 69 -15.42 4.25 3.19
N VAL A 70 -15.71 4.76 4.40
CA VAL A 70 -15.28 4.16 5.67
C VAL A 70 -15.89 2.78 5.87
N LEU A 71 -17.20 2.61 5.67
CA LEU A 71 -17.89 1.32 5.80
C LEU A 71 -17.35 0.28 4.80
N MET A 72 -17.08 0.69 3.56
CA MET A 72 -16.41 -0.15 2.56
C MET A 72 -14.95 -0.48 2.96
N HIS A 73 -14.23 0.47 3.55
CA HIS A 73 -12.86 0.22 4.01
C HIS A 73 -12.81 -0.75 5.20
N MET A 74 -13.74 -0.64 6.15
CA MET A 74 -13.86 -1.55 7.29
C MET A 74 -14.35 -2.96 6.90
N GLY A 75 -14.99 -3.10 5.73
CA GLY A 75 -15.54 -4.37 5.24
C GLY A 75 -17.00 -4.62 5.61
N PHE A 76 -17.72 -3.61 6.12
CA PHE A 76 -19.16 -3.70 6.38
C PHE A 76 -19.99 -3.64 5.08
N TYR A 77 -19.41 -3.15 3.98
CA TYR A 77 -20.06 -3.19 2.67
C TYR A 77 -19.06 -3.56 1.57
N ALA A 78 -19.46 -4.47 0.69
CA ALA A 78 -18.62 -4.98 -0.38
C ALA A 78 -18.56 -4.00 -1.56
N HIS A 79 -17.37 -3.40 -1.78
CA HIS A 79 -17.09 -2.43 -2.86
C HIS A 79 -17.43 -2.91 -4.30
N TYR A 80 -17.57 -4.22 -4.51
CA TYR A 80 -17.94 -4.80 -5.81
C TYR A 80 -19.45 -4.80 -6.07
N LEU A 81 -20.29 -4.66 -5.04
CA LEU A 81 -21.73 -4.50 -5.19
C LEU A 81 -22.00 -3.12 -5.82
N SER A 82 -22.57 -3.13 -7.04
CA SER A 82 -22.95 -1.90 -7.74
C SER A 82 -24.02 -1.12 -6.97
N HIS A 83 -25.03 -1.84 -6.45
CA HIS A 83 -26.10 -1.31 -5.62
C HIS A 83 -26.45 -2.31 -4.53
N PRO A 84 -27.00 -1.86 -3.39
CA PRO A 84 -27.53 -2.77 -2.38
C PRO A 84 -28.79 -3.48 -2.91
N PRO A 85 -29.20 -4.61 -2.31
CA PRO A 85 -30.45 -5.27 -2.69
C PRO A 85 -31.66 -4.35 -2.52
N ASN A 86 -32.58 -4.36 -3.49
CA ASN A 86 -33.79 -3.51 -3.51
C ASN A 86 -34.75 -3.74 -2.33
N THR A 87 -34.48 -4.73 -1.47
CA THR A 87 -35.20 -5.02 -0.22
C THR A 87 -34.69 -4.21 0.98
N VAL A 88 -33.54 -3.54 0.86
CA VAL A 88 -32.96 -2.73 1.93
C VAL A 88 -33.53 -1.32 1.87
N ALA A 89 -34.31 -0.93 2.89
CA ALA A 89 -34.92 0.40 2.96
C ALA A 89 -33.91 1.51 3.33
N GLU A 90 -33.00 1.23 4.26
CA GLU A 90 -31.99 2.18 4.75
C GLU A 90 -30.81 1.43 5.39
N PHE A 91 -29.64 2.07 5.43
CA PHE A 91 -28.50 1.61 6.21
C PHE A 91 -28.31 2.51 7.44
N ARG A 92 -28.03 1.91 8.60
CA ARG A 92 -27.77 2.63 9.86
C ARG A 92 -26.34 2.37 10.30
N ALA A 93 -25.57 3.43 10.45
CA ALA A 93 -24.20 3.37 10.94
C ALA A 93 -24.11 4.09 12.29
N GLN A 94 -23.71 3.37 13.33
CA GLN A 94 -23.47 3.96 14.64
C GLN A 94 -22.02 4.43 14.75
N LEU A 95 -21.85 5.71 15.01
CA LEU A 95 -20.56 6.36 15.17
C LEU A 95 -20.33 6.70 16.64
N LYS A 96 -19.17 6.32 17.15
CA LYS A 96 -18.66 6.86 18.41
C LYS A 96 -17.76 8.05 18.10
N LEU A 97 -17.88 9.12 18.86
CA LEU A 97 -16.98 10.27 18.79
C LEU A 97 -15.87 10.16 19.85
N MET A 98 -14.71 10.71 19.55
CA MET A 98 -13.47 10.59 20.32
C MET A 98 -12.72 11.94 20.33
N PRO A 99 -11.66 12.14 21.14
CA PRO A 99 -10.80 13.32 21.04
C PRO A 99 -9.80 13.18 19.87
N PRO A 100 -9.47 14.25 19.12
CA PRO A 100 -8.55 14.21 17.98
C PRO A 100 -7.21 13.53 18.29
N GLN A 101 -6.70 12.76 17.34
CA GLN A 101 -5.44 12.00 17.47
C GLN A 101 -4.31 12.75 16.75
N GLU A 102 -3.10 12.65 17.30
CA GLU A 102 -1.89 13.22 16.69
C GLU A 102 -1.53 12.56 15.34
N LYS A 103 -1.93 11.30 15.15
CA LYS A 103 -1.61 10.52 13.95
C LYS A 103 -2.76 9.57 13.57
N TYR A 104 -3.12 9.58 12.28
CA TYR A 104 -4.06 8.64 11.67
C TYR A 104 -3.30 7.70 10.73
N ASN A 105 -3.21 6.42 11.09
CA ASN A 105 -2.52 5.41 10.28
C ASN A 105 -3.38 5.05 9.05
N SER A 106 -2.74 4.86 7.89
CA SER A 106 -3.39 4.28 6.72
C SER A 106 -3.14 2.79 6.62
N ARG A 107 -4.20 2.00 6.45
CA ARG A 107 -4.14 0.60 6.02
C ARG A 107 -4.83 0.47 4.66
N ALA A 108 -4.44 -0.53 3.89
CA ALA A 108 -5.17 -0.92 2.69
C ALA A 108 -5.95 -2.20 2.99
N ARG A 109 -7.28 -2.14 2.90
CA ARG A 109 -8.16 -3.32 2.83
C ARG A 109 -8.74 -3.40 1.41
N PHE A 110 -10.07 -3.31 1.26
CA PHE A 110 -10.75 -3.29 -0.04
C PHE A 110 -10.65 -1.95 -0.78
N VAL A 111 -10.44 -0.86 -0.04
CA VAL A 111 -10.17 0.50 -0.56
C VAL A 111 -8.86 0.98 0.09
N LYS A 112 -8.04 1.76 -0.63
CA LYS A 112 -6.78 2.28 -0.08
C LYS A 112 -7.03 3.59 0.68
N SER A 113 -6.87 3.57 2.00
CA SER A 113 -6.91 4.77 2.86
C SER A 113 -5.67 5.66 2.68
N ARG A 114 -5.78 6.95 3.03
CA ARG A 114 -4.70 7.95 2.96
C ARG A 114 -4.15 8.29 4.35
N LEU A 115 -2.88 8.66 4.42
CA LEU A 115 -2.23 9.30 5.58
C LEU A 115 -2.52 10.81 5.60
N TRP A 116 -2.48 11.42 6.77
CA TRP A 116 -2.65 12.87 6.99
C TRP A 116 -1.81 13.37 8.16
N CYS A 117 -1.19 14.55 8.03
CA CYS A 117 -0.47 15.27 9.08
C CYS A 117 -0.62 16.79 8.90
N SER A 118 -1.35 17.46 9.81
CA SER A 118 -1.28 18.90 10.11
C SER A 118 -2.17 19.19 11.35
N PRO A 119 -1.98 20.27 12.12
CA PRO A 119 -2.62 20.41 13.43
C PRO A 119 -4.06 20.95 13.36
N GLY A 120 -5.03 20.17 13.84
CA GLY A 120 -6.40 20.64 14.13
C GLY A 120 -7.53 19.68 13.76
N ASP A 121 -8.37 19.34 14.76
CA ASP A 121 -9.75 18.81 14.69
C ASP A 121 -10.07 17.40 14.09
N GLY A 122 -11.17 16.83 14.61
CA GLY A 122 -11.86 15.61 14.09
C GLY A 122 -11.52 14.28 14.80
N CYS A 123 -12.50 13.38 15.02
CA CYS A 123 -12.25 12.00 15.50
C CYS A 123 -13.45 11.02 15.41
N SER A 124 -13.23 9.74 15.71
CA SER A 124 -14.19 8.62 15.59
C SER A 124 -13.85 7.38 16.46
N GLY A 125 -14.73 6.37 16.52
CA GLY A 125 -14.53 5.12 17.29
C GLY A 125 -15.57 4.01 17.02
N THR A 126 -15.57 2.97 17.85
CA THR A 126 -16.33 1.70 17.71
C THR A 126 -16.94 1.25 19.07
N THR A 127 -17.71 0.18 19.26
CA THR A 127 -18.36 -0.87 18.42
C THR A 127 -19.70 -1.25 19.14
N ILE A 128 -20.72 -1.90 18.56
CA ILE A 128 -20.99 -3.36 18.43
C ILE A 128 -22.44 -3.44 17.87
N ASP A 129 -22.82 -4.20 16.83
CA ASP A 129 -22.04 -4.90 15.80
C ASP A 129 -22.92 -5.31 14.59
N LEU A 130 -22.30 -5.44 13.41
CA LEU A 130 -22.58 -6.45 12.38
C LEU A 130 -21.24 -7.17 12.24
N GLN A 131 -21.17 -8.50 12.29
CA GLN A 131 -19.85 -9.13 12.17
C GLN A 131 -19.23 -8.78 10.81
N PRO A 132 -18.06 -8.12 10.77
CA PRO A 132 -17.35 -7.95 9.51
C PRO A 132 -17.05 -9.35 8.96
N CYS A 133 -17.05 -9.50 7.64
CA CYS A 133 -16.53 -10.72 7.01
C CYS A 133 -14.99 -10.72 7.22
N VAL A 134 -14.58 -11.23 8.39
CA VAL A 134 -13.20 -11.55 8.76
C VAL A 134 -12.82 -12.97 8.36
N ASP A 135 -13.73 -13.72 7.72
CA ASP A 135 -13.37 -14.93 7.01
C ASP A 135 -12.24 -14.61 6.04
N GLU A 136 -11.07 -15.19 6.31
CA GLU A 136 -9.85 -15.10 5.50
C GLU A 136 -9.97 -15.87 4.18
N VAL A 137 -11.19 -15.95 3.64
CA VAL A 137 -11.48 -16.26 2.26
C VAL A 137 -11.20 -14.96 1.49
N PRO A 138 -10.02 -14.77 0.87
CA PRO A 138 -9.86 -13.70 -0.10
C PRO A 138 -10.96 -13.84 -1.13
N ALA A 139 -11.67 -12.76 -1.42
CA ALA A 139 -12.79 -12.77 -2.36
C ALA A 139 -12.40 -13.57 -3.62
N PRO A 140 -13.06 -14.71 -3.91
CA PRO A 140 -12.75 -15.51 -5.08
C PRO A 140 -13.36 -14.77 -6.27
N TYR A 141 -12.67 -13.90 -7.00
CA TYR A 141 -11.26 -13.93 -7.35
C TYR A 141 -10.75 -12.49 -7.63
N PRO A 142 -9.43 -12.23 -7.69
CA PRO A 142 -8.94 -11.23 -8.63
C PRO A 142 -9.38 -11.65 -10.04
N THR A 143 -9.91 -10.75 -10.87
CA THR A 143 -10.26 -11.11 -12.27
C THR A 143 -9.00 -11.38 -13.10
N VAL A 144 -8.44 -12.58 -12.93
CA VAL A 144 -7.55 -13.25 -13.86
C VAL A 144 -8.46 -14.07 -14.76
N GLN A 145 -8.82 -13.52 -15.90
CA GLN A 145 -9.34 -14.32 -17.02
C GLN A 145 -8.86 -13.73 -18.35
N PRO A 146 -8.15 -14.51 -19.20
CA PRO A 146 -7.31 -15.69 -18.92
C PRO A 146 -5.90 -15.22 -18.50
N LEU A 147 -5.17 -15.89 -17.60
CA LEU A 147 -4.54 -17.20 -17.84
C LEU A 147 -4.24 -17.51 -19.32
N VAL A 148 -3.53 -16.61 -19.99
CA VAL A 148 -2.71 -17.04 -21.13
C VAL A 148 -1.56 -17.84 -20.53
N SER A 149 -1.73 -19.16 -20.47
CA SER A 149 -0.63 -20.11 -20.36
C SER A 149 0.45 -19.68 -21.35
N ASP A 150 1.71 -19.64 -20.91
CA ASP A 150 2.85 -18.98 -21.58
C ASP A 150 2.83 -19.17 -23.11
N ARG A 151 2.09 -18.31 -23.81
CA ARG A 151 1.91 -18.41 -25.24
C ARG A 151 3.12 -17.72 -25.81
N GLN A 152 4.09 -18.55 -26.16
CA GLN A 152 4.96 -18.29 -27.29
C GLN A 152 4.06 -17.95 -28.49
N ILE A 153 3.73 -16.67 -28.66
CA ILE A 153 2.94 -16.15 -29.79
C ILE A 153 3.87 -16.22 -30.99
N THR A 154 3.97 -17.41 -31.58
CA THR A 154 4.51 -17.61 -32.91
C THR A 154 3.48 -17.10 -33.91
N THR A 155 3.32 -15.78 -34.00
CA THR A 155 2.67 -15.17 -35.14
C THR A 155 3.45 -15.58 -36.38
N ARG A 156 2.88 -16.47 -37.19
CA ARG A 156 3.41 -16.86 -38.50
C ARG A 156 3.20 -15.73 -39.53
N THR A 157 3.67 -14.53 -39.19
CA THR A 157 3.88 -13.43 -40.13
C THR A 157 5.29 -13.54 -40.68
N THR A 158 5.39 -13.99 -41.93
CA THR A 158 6.62 -14.01 -42.71
C THR A 158 7.31 -12.64 -42.70
N GLY A 159 8.54 -12.57 -42.16
CA GLY A 159 9.47 -11.48 -42.46
C GLY A 159 9.71 -10.42 -41.37
N ALA A 160 9.03 -10.42 -40.22
CA ALA A 160 9.25 -9.42 -39.16
C ALA A 160 9.62 -10.06 -37.81
N LYS A 161 10.68 -9.56 -37.17
CA LYS A 161 11.14 -10.03 -35.85
C LYS A 161 10.03 -9.80 -34.81
N SER A 162 9.42 -10.87 -34.31
CA SER A 162 8.40 -10.81 -33.27
C SER A 162 8.99 -10.25 -31.96
N LYS A 163 8.74 -8.97 -31.68
CA LYS A 163 8.99 -8.42 -30.35
C LYS A 163 8.05 -9.11 -29.36
N VAL A 164 8.61 -9.94 -28.48
CA VAL A 164 7.91 -10.39 -27.28
C VAL A 164 7.57 -9.14 -26.48
N SER A 165 6.29 -8.80 -26.40
CA SER A 165 5.82 -7.67 -25.60
C SER A 165 5.87 -8.07 -24.13
N GLN A 166 6.95 -7.70 -23.44
CA GLN A 166 7.05 -7.91 -21.99
C GLN A 166 5.94 -7.12 -21.30
N GLU A 167 5.02 -7.81 -20.63
CA GLU A 167 3.98 -7.18 -19.83
C GLU A 167 4.61 -6.49 -18.61
N VAL A 168 4.62 -5.15 -18.62
CA VAL A 168 5.15 -4.34 -17.51
C VAL A 168 4.01 -4.04 -16.53
N SER A 169 3.73 -4.97 -15.62
CA SER A 169 2.78 -4.71 -14.54
C SER A 169 3.36 -3.68 -13.56
N ILE A 170 2.75 -2.51 -13.48
CA ILE A 170 3.08 -1.47 -12.47
C ILE A 170 2.23 -1.72 -11.21
N GLN A 171 2.83 -1.53 -10.03
CA GLN A 171 2.14 -1.55 -8.74
C GLN A 171 2.56 -0.35 -7.88
N PHE A 172 1.63 0.21 -7.12
CA PHE A 172 1.93 1.31 -6.21
C PHE A 172 2.73 0.82 -5.00
N ASN A 173 3.86 1.47 -4.72
CA ASN A 173 4.73 1.20 -3.57
C ASN A 173 4.08 1.60 -2.23
N LEU A 174 4.81 1.39 -1.13
CA LEU A 174 4.37 1.79 0.22
C LEU A 174 4.08 3.30 0.33
N CYS A 175 4.76 4.14 -0.45
CA CYS A 175 4.58 5.59 -0.53
C CYS A 175 3.51 6.05 -1.55
N ASN A 176 2.80 5.12 -2.20
CA ASN A 176 1.84 5.37 -3.28
C ASN A 176 2.43 5.94 -4.59
N GLU A 177 3.67 5.58 -4.91
CA GLU A 177 4.35 5.88 -6.18
C GLU A 177 4.36 4.65 -7.10
N PRO A 178 4.35 4.81 -8.44
CA PRO A 178 4.32 3.68 -9.38
C PRO A 178 5.69 2.97 -9.45
N TRP A 179 5.77 1.75 -8.93
CA TRP A 179 6.95 0.87 -8.99
C TRP A 179 6.67 -0.35 -9.88
N LEU A 180 7.72 -1.09 -10.24
CA LEU A 180 7.57 -2.33 -11.00
C LEU A 180 7.05 -3.44 -10.06
N LYS A 181 6.04 -4.20 -10.50
CA LYS A 181 5.65 -5.44 -9.82
C LYS A 181 6.85 -6.38 -9.81
N TYR A 182 7.16 -6.96 -8.65
CA TYR A 182 8.17 -8.01 -8.57
C TYR A 182 7.72 -9.23 -9.38
N THR A 183 8.56 -9.65 -10.31
CA THR A 183 8.47 -10.94 -11.02
C THR A 183 9.88 -11.44 -11.25
N LEU A 184 10.06 -12.76 -11.32
CA LEU A 184 11.37 -13.35 -11.62
C LEU A 184 11.94 -12.83 -12.96
N SER A 185 11.10 -12.59 -13.96
CA SER A 185 11.48 -12.00 -15.26
C SER A 185 11.82 -10.50 -15.24
N ALA A 186 11.45 -9.78 -14.18
CA ALA A 186 11.83 -8.38 -13.98
C ALA A 186 13.22 -8.24 -13.34
N ILE A 187 13.63 -9.23 -12.54
CA ILE A 187 14.94 -9.29 -11.86
C ILE A 187 15.98 -10.16 -12.59
N ALA A 188 15.55 -11.07 -13.47
CA ALA A 188 16.45 -11.89 -14.27
C ALA A 188 17.28 -11.10 -15.30
N ASP A 189 18.45 -11.64 -15.64
CA ASP A 189 19.40 -11.06 -16.56
C ASP A 189 18.83 -10.88 -17.98
N LYS A 190 19.01 -9.70 -18.55
CA LYS A 190 18.44 -9.32 -19.85
C LYS A 190 19.40 -9.61 -20.99
N GLY A 191 19.49 -10.90 -21.31
CA GLY A 191 20.26 -11.43 -22.44
C GLY A 191 21.76 -11.53 -22.18
N MET A 192 22.53 -11.76 -23.25
CA MET A 192 23.97 -12.10 -23.17
C MET A 192 24.91 -10.91 -22.92
N LYS A 193 24.41 -9.67 -22.87
CA LYS A 193 25.25 -8.49 -22.61
C LYS A 193 25.39 -8.29 -21.11
N HIS A 194 26.61 -8.16 -20.62
CA HIS A 194 26.92 -7.88 -19.21
C HIS A 194 26.13 -6.67 -18.65
N SER A 195 25.95 -5.61 -19.45
CA SER A 195 25.14 -4.43 -19.07
C SER A 195 23.65 -4.71 -18.82
N GLY A 196 23.15 -5.87 -19.25
CA GLY A 196 21.79 -6.35 -19.01
C GLY A 196 21.67 -7.25 -17.78
N TRP A 197 22.79 -7.63 -17.16
CA TRP A 197 22.80 -8.51 -15.98
C TRP A 197 22.50 -7.73 -14.71
N THR A 198 21.75 -8.33 -13.79
CA THR A 198 21.33 -7.65 -12.55
C THR A 198 22.50 -7.43 -11.60
N SER A 199 23.44 -8.39 -11.50
CA SER A 199 24.68 -8.21 -10.74
C SER A 199 25.48 -6.99 -11.24
N ALA A 200 25.63 -6.86 -12.56
CA ALA A 200 26.32 -5.73 -13.18
C ALA A 200 25.61 -4.40 -12.93
N ARG A 201 24.27 -4.38 -12.94
CA ARG A 201 23.47 -3.20 -12.61
C ARG A 201 23.63 -2.78 -11.15
N LEU A 202 23.69 -3.73 -10.22
CA LEU A 202 23.88 -3.45 -8.79
C LEU A 202 25.22 -2.79 -8.43
N ARG A 203 26.19 -2.77 -9.36
CA ARG A 203 27.43 -1.99 -9.21
C ARG A 203 27.22 -0.48 -9.35
N SER A 204 26.17 -0.04 -10.06
CA SER A 204 25.88 1.38 -10.33
C SER A 204 24.47 1.83 -9.91
N GLU A 205 23.59 0.88 -9.56
CA GLU A 205 22.24 1.09 -9.06
C GLU A 205 22.03 0.37 -7.72
N VAL A 206 21.13 0.89 -6.88
CA VAL A 206 20.62 0.22 -5.70
C VAL A 206 19.25 -0.35 -6.03
N LEU A 207 19.03 -1.61 -5.66
CA LEU A 207 17.74 -2.26 -5.84
C LEU A 207 16.92 -2.16 -4.57
N PHE A 208 15.84 -1.38 -4.62
CA PHE A 208 14.82 -1.37 -3.59
C PHE A 208 13.80 -2.48 -3.85
N LEU A 209 13.43 -3.19 -2.79
CA LEU A 209 12.49 -4.29 -2.78
C LEU A 209 11.44 -4.03 -1.70
N GLU A 210 10.17 -4.35 -1.96
CA GLU A 210 9.12 -4.24 -0.95
C GLU A 210 8.32 -5.53 -0.79
N THR A 211 8.01 -5.84 0.47
CA THR A 211 6.96 -6.78 0.86
C THR A 211 5.60 -6.05 0.87
N ASN A 212 4.58 -6.59 1.52
CA ASN A 212 3.31 -5.89 1.75
C ASN A 212 3.47 -4.65 2.66
N SER A 213 4.45 -4.64 3.56
CA SER A 213 4.56 -3.69 4.68
C SER A 213 5.94 -3.06 4.86
N GLU A 214 7.01 -3.69 4.36
CA GLU A 214 8.39 -3.28 4.60
C GLU A 214 9.15 -3.03 3.30
N ARG A 215 10.17 -2.17 3.36
CA ARG A 215 11.10 -1.89 2.27
C ARG A 215 12.51 -2.31 2.67
N PHE A 216 13.20 -2.90 1.71
CA PHE A 216 14.61 -3.29 1.79
C PHE A 216 15.39 -2.63 0.65
N GLN A 217 16.69 -2.45 0.84
CA GLN A 217 17.63 -2.07 -0.20
C GLN A 217 18.72 -3.15 -0.32
N LEU A 218 19.09 -3.48 -1.54
CA LEU A 218 20.26 -4.27 -1.90
C LEU A 218 21.23 -3.37 -2.66
N CYS A 219 22.42 -3.17 -2.12
CA CYS A 219 23.49 -2.38 -2.73
C CYS A 219 24.81 -3.14 -2.75
N CYS A 220 25.65 -2.87 -3.76
CA CYS A 220 27.05 -3.32 -3.76
C CYS A 220 27.86 -2.43 -2.80
N VAL A 221 28.70 -3.04 -1.95
CA VAL A 221 29.54 -2.34 -0.96
C VAL A 221 31.00 -2.31 -1.40
N SER A 222 31.50 -3.40 -1.97
CA SER A 222 32.83 -3.47 -2.57
C SER A 222 32.74 -4.06 -3.97
N THR A 223 33.10 -3.26 -4.97
CA THR A 223 33.26 -3.70 -6.36
C THR A 223 34.70 -4.16 -6.60
N SER A 224 34.88 -5.36 -7.15
CA SER A 224 36.18 -5.81 -7.65
C SER A 224 36.25 -5.68 -9.17
N ASP A 225 37.08 -4.76 -9.65
CA ASP A 225 37.31 -4.54 -11.09
C ASP A 225 38.16 -5.66 -11.74
N ASP A 226 38.93 -6.38 -10.92
CA ASP A 226 39.76 -7.51 -11.34
C ASP A 226 39.09 -8.84 -10.91
N PRO A 227 38.57 -9.66 -11.86
CA PRO A 227 37.90 -10.91 -11.55
C PRO A 227 38.82 -11.97 -10.94
N SER A 228 40.14 -11.73 -10.85
CA SER A 228 41.09 -12.60 -10.18
C SER A 228 41.40 -12.21 -8.73
N LYS A 229 40.89 -11.07 -8.22
CA LYS A 229 41.27 -10.52 -6.90
C LYS A 229 40.15 -10.24 -5.91
N GLY A 230 38.88 -10.45 -6.27
CA GLY A 230 37.76 -10.31 -5.34
C GLY A 230 36.45 -10.83 -5.91
N LYS A 231 35.46 -10.98 -5.03
CA LYS A 231 34.04 -11.08 -5.40
C LYS A 231 33.38 -9.72 -5.09
N ASP A 232 32.36 -9.35 -5.86
CA ASP A 232 31.51 -8.22 -5.48
C ASP A 232 30.71 -8.60 -4.23
N LEU A 233 30.79 -7.80 -3.17
CA LEU A 233 30.06 -8.03 -1.93
C LEU A 233 28.87 -7.07 -1.82
N PHE A 234 27.73 -7.61 -1.43
CA PHE A 234 26.48 -6.88 -1.29
C PHE A 234 26.08 -6.71 0.18
N SER A 235 25.30 -5.67 0.45
CA SER A 235 24.62 -5.44 1.72
C SER A 235 23.11 -5.41 1.50
N PHE A 236 22.39 -6.14 2.34
CA PHE A 236 20.93 -6.20 2.36
C PHE A 236 20.44 -5.56 3.66
N ALA A 237 19.78 -4.42 3.53
CA ALA A 237 19.35 -3.61 4.67
C ALA A 237 17.86 -3.28 4.57
N ARG A 238 17.19 -3.24 5.72
CA ARG A 238 15.79 -2.86 5.85
C ARG A 238 15.70 -1.36 6.10
N CYS A 239 14.88 -0.64 5.34
CA CYS A 239 14.63 0.78 5.59
C CYS A 239 13.77 0.94 6.85
N LYS A 240 14.19 1.80 7.79
CA LYS A 240 13.43 2.09 9.02
C LYS A 240 12.06 2.69 8.73
N ALA A 241 11.94 3.44 7.63
CA ALA A 241 10.68 3.91 7.07
C ALA A 241 10.72 3.88 5.53
N PRO A 242 9.59 3.61 4.84
CA PRO A 242 9.50 3.75 3.39
C PRO A 242 9.40 5.24 3.00
N LEU A 243 10.46 5.80 2.43
CA LEU A 243 10.51 7.19 1.95
C LEU A 243 10.10 7.32 0.48
N PRO A 244 9.37 8.38 0.07
CA PRO A 244 9.14 8.68 -1.34
C PRO A 244 10.45 8.82 -2.14
N ILE A 245 10.43 8.57 -3.45
CA ILE A 245 11.58 8.69 -4.36
C ILE A 245 12.29 10.05 -4.21
N SER A 246 11.52 11.13 -4.06
CA SER A 246 12.07 12.48 -3.89
C SER A 246 12.85 12.68 -2.58
N LEU A 247 12.49 11.95 -1.51
CA LEU A 247 13.26 11.95 -0.28
C LEU A 247 14.44 10.98 -0.36
N LEU A 248 14.29 9.79 -0.95
CA LEU A 248 15.41 8.86 -1.19
C LEU A 248 16.56 9.54 -1.95
N GLN A 249 16.23 10.28 -3.03
CA GLN A 249 17.24 10.99 -3.83
C GLN A 249 17.95 12.09 -3.03
N LYS A 250 17.23 12.82 -2.16
CA LYS A 250 17.77 13.88 -1.30
C LYS A 250 18.66 13.33 -0.18
N THR A 251 18.24 12.26 0.48
CA THR A 251 18.98 11.65 1.61
C THR A 251 20.14 10.77 1.15
N GLY A 252 20.14 10.34 -0.11
CA GLY A 252 21.22 9.57 -0.73
C GLY A 252 20.80 8.14 -1.09
N VAL A 253 21.36 7.62 -2.18
CA VAL A 253 21.13 6.25 -2.63
C VAL A 253 22.50 5.58 -2.79
N PRO A 254 22.82 4.51 -2.03
CA PRO A 254 22.01 3.84 -1.00
C PRO A 254 21.69 4.75 0.19
N GLN A 255 20.63 4.41 0.92
CA GLN A 255 20.25 5.13 2.13
C GLN A 255 21.34 5.02 3.20
N PRO A 256 21.60 6.09 3.97
CA PRO A 256 22.65 6.15 4.99
C PRO A 256 22.26 5.33 6.24
N ALA A 257 23.25 5.01 7.07
CA ALA A 257 23.13 4.05 8.19
C ALA A 257 22.10 4.47 9.26
N GLU A 258 21.81 5.76 9.36
CA GLU A 258 20.81 6.33 10.28
C GLU A 258 19.39 5.93 9.86
N LEU A 259 19.15 5.67 8.56
CA LEU A 259 17.83 5.38 7.98
C LEU A 259 17.59 3.89 7.67
N VAL A 260 18.59 3.02 7.87
CA VAL A 260 18.48 1.58 7.61
C VAL A 260 18.96 0.72 8.78
N ASP A 261 18.38 -0.48 8.90
CA ASP A 261 18.87 -1.56 9.74
C ASP A 261 19.54 -2.59 8.82
N VAL A 262 20.85 -2.79 8.92
CA VAL A 262 21.55 -3.82 8.11
C VAL A 262 21.13 -5.20 8.58
N VAL A 263 20.52 -5.98 7.69
CA VAL A 263 19.97 -7.32 8.00
C VAL A 263 21.02 -8.38 7.75
N ASP A 264 21.70 -8.29 6.61
CA ASP A 264 22.77 -9.18 6.19
C ASP A 264 23.83 -8.35 5.43
N LYS A 265 25.11 -8.59 5.72
CA LYS A 265 26.27 -7.90 5.13
C LYS A 265 27.26 -8.90 4.55
N ASP A 266 28.18 -8.40 3.73
CA ASP A 266 29.26 -9.18 3.11
C ASP A 266 28.65 -10.41 2.40
N ILE A 267 27.62 -10.16 1.59
CA ILE A 267 26.84 -11.18 0.88
C ILE A 267 27.49 -11.45 -0.47
N ASP A 268 27.82 -12.70 -0.77
CA ASP A 268 28.23 -13.13 -2.11
C ASP A 268 27.01 -13.16 -3.04
N TRP A 269 27.17 -12.83 -4.34
CA TRP A 269 26.09 -12.91 -5.33
C TRP A 269 25.40 -14.30 -5.37
N GLU A 270 26.17 -15.36 -5.11
CA GLU A 270 25.71 -16.76 -5.10
C GLU A 270 24.77 -17.08 -3.92
N GLU A 271 24.76 -16.29 -2.85
CA GLU A 271 23.84 -16.43 -1.71
C GLU A 271 22.44 -15.85 -2.00
N ILE A 272 22.29 -15.03 -3.05
CA ILE A 272 21.08 -14.28 -3.37
C ILE A 272 20.18 -15.13 -4.28
N GLN A 273 19.21 -15.82 -3.69
CA GLN A 273 18.33 -16.76 -4.41
C GLN A 273 16.96 -16.14 -4.72
N TRP A 274 16.77 -15.75 -5.98
CA TRP A 274 15.52 -15.17 -6.47
C TRP A 274 14.45 -16.24 -6.72
N GLY A 275 13.36 -16.21 -5.96
CA GLY A 275 12.17 -17.03 -6.14
C GLY A 275 11.13 -16.38 -7.06
N VAL A 276 9.99 -17.05 -7.28
CA VAL A 276 8.92 -16.54 -8.15
C VAL A 276 8.24 -15.29 -7.56
N SER A 277 8.13 -15.22 -6.23
CA SER A 277 7.52 -14.12 -5.48
C SER A 277 8.26 -13.80 -4.17
N SER A 278 9.54 -14.13 -4.08
CA SER A 278 10.34 -13.97 -2.86
C SER A 278 11.83 -13.90 -3.14
N LEU A 279 12.58 -13.37 -2.19
CA LEU A 279 14.04 -13.49 -2.12
C LEU A 279 14.38 -14.42 -0.97
N HIS A 280 15.24 -15.41 -1.22
CA HIS A 280 15.83 -16.25 -0.18
C HIS A 280 17.28 -15.82 0.03
N LEU A 281 17.66 -15.60 1.29
CA LEU A 281 19.00 -15.20 1.67
C LEU A 281 19.31 -15.78 3.07
N ARG A 282 20.41 -16.54 3.19
CA ARG A 282 20.88 -17.13 4.46
C ARG A 282 19.79 -17.82 5.29
N GLY A 283 18.92 -18.59 4.61
CA GLY A 283 17.82 -19.35 5.23
C GLY A 283 16.57 -18.54 5.59
N LYS A 284 16.52 -17.23 5.30
CA LYS A 284 15.34 -16.38 5.47
C LYS A 284 14.65 -16.17 4.12
N GLU A 285 13.32 -16.22 4.09
CA GLU A 285 12.51 -15.86 2.92
C GLU A 285 11.85 -14.49 3.12
N TYR A 286 11.96 -13.62 2.11
CA TYR A 286 11.32 -12.30 2.07
C TYR A 286 10.27 -12.29 0.95
N PRO A 287 8.95 -12.20 1.25
CA PRO A 287 7.89 -12.27 0.25
C PRO A 287 7.75 -10.96 -0.53
N LEU A 288 8.31 -10.93 -1.74
CA LEU A 288 8.46 -9.74 -2.57
C LEU A 288 7.20 -9.46 -3.41
N ARG A 289 6.81 -8.18 -3.44
CA ARG A 289 5.68 -7.67 -4.23
C ARG A 289 6.09 -6.67 -5.28
N ARG A 290 7.05 -5.80 -4.96
CA ARG A 290 7.44 -4.64 -5.77
C ARG A 290 8.95 -4.48 -5.76
N MET A 291 9.49 -3.91 -6.84
CA MET A 291 10.91 -3.65 -7.01
C MET A 291 11.15 -2.35 -7.77
N HIS A 292 12.26 -1.68 -7.48
CA HIS A 292 12.70 -0.49 -8.20
C HIS A 292 14.22 -0.36 -8.13
N PHE A 293 14.87 -0.15 -9.27
CA PHE A 293 16.28 0.20 -9.32
C PHE A 293 16.40 1.72 -9.30
N MET A 294 17.35 2.24 -8.50
CA MET A 294 17.67 3.67 -8.46
C MET A 294 19.17 3.86 -8.64
N PRO A 295 19.63 4.83 -9.45
CA PRO A 295 21.04 5.14 -9.56
C PRO A 295 21.58 5.68 -8.23
N HIS A 296 22.88 5.53 -7.99
CA HIS A 296 23.51 6.10 -6.80
C HIS A 296 23.39 7.63 -6.79
N THR A 297 23.01 8.20 -5.64
CA THR A 297 22.98 9.66 -5.42
C THR A 297 23.74 10.00 -4.14
N ARG A 298 24.48 11.10 -4.17
CA ARG A 298 25.07 11.68 -2.95
C ARG A 298 23.94 12.36 -2.17
N GLY A 299 23.77 12.02 -0.90
CA GLY A 299 22.87 12.75 -0.01
C GLY A 299 23.31 14.19 0.16
N GLY A 300 22.35 15.11 0.29
CA GLY A 300 22.58 16.43 0.86
C GLY A 300 22.43 16.38 2.38
N ASP A 301 23.00 17.37 3.07
CA ASP A 301 22.87 17.47 4.52
C ASP A 301 21.39 17.55 4.94
N LEU A 302 21.00 16.71 5.89
CA LEU A 302 19.66 16.63 6.45
C LEU A 302 19.49 17.67 7.57
N GLU A 303 18.90 18.82 7.26
CA GLU A 303 18.04 19.50 8.24
C GLU A 303 16.69 18.78 8.25
N LEU A 304 16.39 18.11 9.37
CA LEU A 304 15.15 17.35 9.63
C LEU A 304 14.09 18.22 10.34
#